data_AF-D7T3X7-F1
#
_entry.id   AF-D7T3X7-F1
#
_cell.length_a   1.000
_cell.length_b   1.000
_cell.length_c   1.000
_cell.angle_alpha   90.00
_cell.angle_beta   90.00
_cell.angle_gamma   90.00
#
_symmetry.space_group_name_H-M   'P 1'
#
loop_
_entity.id
_entity.type
_entity.pdbx_description
1 polymer ?
#
loop_
_entity_poly.entity_id
_entity_poly.type
_entity_poly.pdbx_seq_one_letter_code
_entity_poly.pdbx_strand_id
1 'polypeptide(L)'
;MSTQFEGNYAEALHNYYEAMRLEIDPYDRSYILYNIGLIHTSNGEHTKALEYYFRALERNPFLPHMDCLQTQIKHRYAKQERETKCFQKYFP
;
A
#
# COMPACT_ATOMS: atom_id res chain seq x y z
N MET A 1 -8.03 -22.68 -6.58
CA MET A 1 -6.80 -22.33 -7.33
C MET A 1 -6.29 -20.99 -6.80
N SER A 2 -5.74 -20.96 -5.57
CA SER A 2 -5.41 -19.72 -4.84
C SER A 2 -3.90 -19.51 -4.63
N THR A 3 -3.08 -20.54 -4.85
CA THR A 3 -1.70 -20.58 -4.36
C THR A 3 -0.68 -19.86 -5.24
N GLN A 4 -0.94 -19.69 -6.54
CA GLN A 4 0.02 -19.04 -7.44
C GLN A 4 0.15 -17.53 -7.18
N PHE A 5 -0.96 -16.85 -6.86
CA PHE A 5 -0.94 -15.41 -6.59
C PHE A 5 -0.25 -15.10 -5.26
N GLU A 6 -0.58 -15.86 -4.21
CA GLU A 6 0.04 -15.70 -2.89
C GLU A 6 1.57 -15.93 -2.91
N GLY A 7 2.03 -16.95 -3.65
CA GLY A 7 3.45 -17.22 -3.83
C GLY A 7 4.18 -16.09 -4.58
N ASN A 8 3.59 -15.59 -5.66
CA ASN A 8 4.18 -14.52 -6.46
C ASN A 8 4.25 -13.19 -5.69
N TYR A 9 3.26 -12.90 -4.84
CA TYR A 9 3.27 -11.71 -3.99
C TYR A 9 4.33 -11.78 -2.89
N ALA A 10 4.55 -12.95 -2.29
CA ALA A 10 5.59 -13.15 -1.28
C ALA A 10 6.99 -12.96 -1.89
N GLU A 11 7.23 -13.52 -3.08
CA GLU A 11 8.48 -13.33 -3.82
C GLU A 11 8.69 -11.87 -4.24
N ALA A 12 7.63 -11.20 -4.74
CA ALA A 12 7.69 -9.80 -5.10
C ALA A 12 8.03 -8.92 -3.89
N LEU A 13 7.42 -9.17 -2.73
CA LEU A 13 7.74 -8.46 -1.49
C LEU A 13 9.20 -8.67 -1.10
N HIS A 14 9.71 -9.90 -1.17
CA HIS A 14 11.11 -10.19 -0.88
C HIS A 14 12.06 -9.39 -1.79
N ASN A 15 11.81 -9.39 -3.09
CA ASN A 15 12.59 -8.61 -4.06
C ASN A 15 12.52 -7.10 -3.78
N TYR A 16 11.36 -6.56 -3.42
CA TYR A 16 11.24 -5.15 -3.05
C TYR A 16 11.96 -4.80 -1.76
N TYR A 17 11.97 -5.68 -0.75
CA TYR A 17 12.73 -5.44 0.47
C TYR A 17 14.24 -5.45 0.22
N GLU A 18 14.74 -6.37 -0.59
CA GLU A 18 16.15 -6.38 -0.99
C GLU A 18 16.52 -5.16 -1.85
N ALA A 19 15.66 -4.78 -2.80
CA ALA A 19 15.82 -3.54 -3.55
C ALA A 19 15.86 -2.31 -2.63
N MET A 20 15.00 -2.25 -1.60
CA MET A 20 14.99 -1.14 -0.64
C MET A 20 16.28 -1.05 0.20
N ARG A 21 16.94 -2.19 0.45
CA ARG A 21 18.24 -2.25 1.15
C ARG A 21 19.38 -1.74 0.30
N LEU A 22 19.36 -2.06 -1.00
CA LEU A 22 20.38 -1.65 -1.97
C LEU A 22 20.19 -0.20 -2.41
N GLU A 23 18.94 0.23 -2.56
CA GLU A 23 18.59 1.56 -3.01
C GLU A 23 18.96 2.58 -1.94
N ILE A 24 19.62 3.66 -2.34
CA ILE A 24 20.06 4.74 -1.44
C ILE A 24 19.20 5.97 -1.69
N ASP A 25 18.74 6.16 -2.92
CA ASP A 25 18.00 7.34 -3.31
C ASP A 25 16.61 7.37 -2.65
N PRO A 26 16.25 8.48 -1.98
CA PRO A 26 14.97 8.60 -1.30
C PRO A 26 13.77 8.65 -2.28
N TYR A 27 13.97 9.13 -3.50
CA TYR A 27 12.95 9.12 -4.55
C TYR A 27 12.72 7.70 -5.06
N ASP A 28 13.77 6.94 -5.36
CA ASP A 28 13.59 5.55 -5.82
C ASP A 28 13.02 4.64 -4.72
N ARG A 29 13.43 4.85 -3.46
CA ARG A 29 12.81 4.20 -2.30
C ARG A 29 11.31 4.48 -2.18
N SER A 30 10.85 5.68 -2.56
CA SER A 30 9.43 6.01 -2.52
C SER A 30 8.61 5.17 -3.53
N TYR A 31 9.17 4.85 -4.70
CA TYR A 31 8.54 3.93 -5.67
C TYR A 31 8.49 2.49 -5.15
N ILE A 32 9.54 2.04 -4.47
CA ILE A 32 9.57 0.69 -3.87
C ILE A 32 8.49 0.56 -2.79
N LEU A 33 8.37 1.55 -1.91
CA LEU A 33 7.32 1.59 -0.87
C LEU A 33 5.91 1.60 -1.48
N TYR A 34 5.71 2.32 -2.58
CA TYR A 34 4.44 2.32 -3.31
C TYR A 34 4.10 0.93 -3.87
N ASN A 35 5.06 0.23 -4.48
CA ASN A 35 4.82 -1.11 -5.03
C ASN A 35 4.51 -2.14 -3.93
N ILE A 36 5.14 -2.02 -2.76
CA ILE A 36 4.80 -2.83 -1.58
C ILE A 36 3.34 -2.58 -1.15
N GLY A 37 2.92 -1.31 -1.12
CA GLY A 37 1.53 -0.94 -0.81
C GLY A 37 0.51 -1.52 -1.81
N LEU A 38 0.85 -1.60 -3.09
CA LEU A 38 0.02 -2.22 -4.12
C LEU A 38 -0.16 -3.73 -3.87
N ILE A 39 0.91 -4.44 -3.50
CA ILE A 39 0.82 -5.88 -3.19
C ILE A 39 -0.07 -6.12 -1.97
N HIS A 40 0.10 -5.35 -0.90
CA HIS A 40 -0.78 -5.44 0.27
C HIS A 40 -2.24 -5.11 -0.09
N THR A 41 -2.45 -4.17 -1.01
CA THR A 41 -3.77 -3.86 -1.56
C THR A 41 -4.41 -5.08 -2.24
N SER A 42 -3.63 -5.82 -3.04
CA SER A 42 -4.05 -7.04 -3.73
C SER A 42 -4.29 -8.21 -2.78
N ASN A 43 -3.55 -8.28 -1.67
CA ASN A 43 -3.73 -9.28 -0.62
C ASN A 43 -4.91 -9.01 0.34
N GLY A 44 -5.69 -7.94 0.11
CA GLY A 44 -6.79 -7.57 1.01
C GLY A 44 -6.32 -6.81 2.27
N GLU A 45 -5.02 -6.64 2.46
CA GLU A 45 -4.42 -5.97 3.61
C GLU A 45 -4.41 -4.44 3.44
N HIS A 46 -5.60 -3.86 3.34
CA HIS A 46 -5.80 -2.44 2.98
C HIS A 46 -5.18 -1.48 4.00
N THR A 47 -5.18 -1.85 5.29
CA THR A 47 -4.58 -1.04 6.37
C THR A 47 -3.07 -0.93 6.23
N LYS A 48 -2.39 -2.06 5.96
CA LYS A 48 -0.93 -2.08 5.71
C LYS A 48 -0.58 -1.34 4.43
N ALA A 49 -1.38 -1.53 3.37
CA ALA A 49 -1.20 -0.83 2.11
C ALA A 49 -1.21 0.69 2.29
N LEU A 50 -2.18 1.21 3.07
CA LEU A 50 -2.29 2.62 3.38
C LEU A 50 -1.03 3.14 4.10
N GLU A 51 -0.52 2.42 5.09
CA GLU A 51 0.70 2.79 5.82
C GLU A 51 1.91 2.93 4.87
N TYR A 52 2.11 1.96 3.97
CA TYR A 52 3.19 2.01 2.99
C TYR A 52 3.04 3.17 2.00
N TYR A 53 1.81 3.47 1.58
CA TYR A 53 1.55 4.62 0.72
C TYR A 53 1.84 5.95 1.41
N PHE A 54 1.49 6.08 2.70
CA PHE A 54 1.85 7.28 3.47
C PHE A 54 3.37 7.42 3.62
N ARG A 55 4.08 6.32 3.88
CA ARG A 55 5.55 6.33 3.95
C ARG A 55 6.20 6.71 2.61
N ALA A 56 5.63 6.30 1.48
CA ALA A 56 6.09 6.73 0.16
C ALA A 56 5.89 8.24 -0.04
N LEU A 57 4.72 8.75 0.32
CA LEU A 57 4.35 10.18 0.25
C LEU A 57 5.24 11.07 1.12
N GLU A 58 5.56 10.64 2.35
CA GLU A 58 6.46 11.38 3.24
C GLU A 58 7.88 11.52 2.67
N ARG A 59 8.34 10.53 1.92
CA ARG A 59 9.70 10.51 1.34
C ARG A 59 9.80 11.34 0.08
N ASN A 60 8.76 11.34 -0.73
CA ASN A 60 8.71 12.12 -1.95
C ASN A 60 7.29 12.66 -2.21
N PRO A 61 7.00 13.90 -1.74
CA PRO A 61 5.71 14.53 -1.96
C PRO A 61 5.46 14.95 -3.42
N PHE A 62 6.45 14.83 -4.32
CA PHE A 62 6.40 15.28 -5.72
C PHE A 62 6.36 14.15 -6.75
N LEU A 63 6.08 12.91 -6.34
CA LEU A 63 5.92 11.79 -7.27
C LEU A 63 4.85 12.13 -8.35
N PRO A 64 5.11 11.93 -9.65
CA PRO A 64 4.14 12.27 -10.71
C PRO A 64 2.85 11.41 -10.69
N HIS A 65 2.79 10.35 -9.87
CA HIS A 65 1.59 9.54 -9.62
C HIS A 65 0.84 9.92 -8.32
N MET A 66 1.24 10.97 -7.61
CA MET A 66 0.68 11.34 -6.29
C MET A 66 -0.82 11.64 -6.33
N ASP A 67 -1.35 12.28 -7.36
CA ASP A 67 -2.79 12.56 -7.42
C ASP A 67 -3.63 11.29 -7.49
N CYS A 68 -3.17 10.31 -8.28
CA CYS A 68 -3.82 9.01 -8.36
C CYS A 68 -3.69 8.27 -7.03
N LEU A 69 -2.50 8.24 -6.43
CA LEU A 69 -2.29 7.57 -5.16
C LEU A 69 -3.06 8.22 -4.01
N GLN A 70 -3.06 9.55 -3.89
CA GLN A 70 -3.85 10.27 -2.89
C GLN A 70 -5.34 10.01 -3.05
N THR A 71 -5.83 9.94 -4.30
CA THR A 71 -7.22 9.58 -4.58
C THR A 71 -7.52 8.15 -4.14
N GLN A 72 -6.62 7.20 -4.42
CA GLN A 72 -6.75 5.81 -3.95
C GLN A 72 -6.73 5.72 -2.42
N ILE A 73 -5.80 6.40 -1.75
CA ILE A 73 -5.71 6.48 -0.29
C ILE A 73 -7.00 7.06 0.31
N LYS A 74 -7.46 8.22 -0.17
CA LYS A 74 -8.68 8.88 0.33
C LYS A 74 -9.92 8.01 0.12
N HIS A 75 -10.05 7.40 -1.06
CA HIS A 75 -11.17 6.50 -1.35
C HIS A 75 -11.16 5.27 -0.44
N ARG A 76 -9.99 4.65 -0.23
CA ARG A 76 -9.81 3.50 0.67
C ARG A 76 -10.10 3.86 2.13
N TYR A 77 -9.57 4.98 2.61
CA TYR A 77 -9.79 5.46 3.97
C TYR A 77 -11.26 5.79 4.23
N ALA A 78 -11.92 6.47 3.28
CA ALA A 78 -13.35 6.75 3.35
C ALA A 78 -14.20 5.46 3.32
N LYS A 79 -13.79 4.43 2.56
CA LYS A 79 -14.45 3.12 2.56
C LYS A 79 -14.28 2.43 3.93
N GLN A 80 -13.09 2.45 4.51
CA GLN A 80 -12.81 1.86 5.81
C GLN A 80 -13.58 2.55 6.95
N GLU A 81 -13.71 3.88 6.93
CA GLU A 81 -14.58 4.61 7.87
C GLU A 81 -16.06 4.22 7.76
N ARG A 82 -16.56 4.04 6.53
CA ARG A 82 -17.95 3.60 6.33
C ARG A 82 -18.16 2.18 6.85
N GLU A 83 -17.23 1.28 6.58
CA GLU A 83 -17.29 -0.11 7.06
C GLU A 83 -17.25 -0.18 8.59
N THR A 84 -16.37 0.56 9.24
CA THR A 84 -16.27 0.61 10.71
C THR A 84 -17.50 1.23 11.37
N LYS A 85 -18.02 2.34 10.84
CA LYS A 85 -19.29 2.95 11.30
C LYS A 85 -20.48 2.02 11.10
N CYS A 86 -20.53 1.30 9.97
CA CYS A 86 -21.55 0.29 9.72
C CYS A 86 -21.46 -0.83 10.76
N PHE A 87 -20.26 -1.36 11.01
CA PHE A 87 -20.04 -2.43 11.98
C PHE A 87 -20.45 -2.04 13.40
N GLN A 88 -20.05 -0.85 13.88
CA GLN A 88 -20.48 -0.31 15.19
C GLN A 88 -22.00 -0.13 15.28
N LYS A 89 -22.67 0.21 14.17
CA LYS A 89 -24.12 0.38 14.15
C LYS A 89 -24.88 -0.95 14.28
N TYR A 90 -24.31 -2.05 13.80
CA TYR A 90 -24.95 -3.38 13.83
C TYR A 90 -24.52 -4.25 15.03
N PHE A 91 -23.43 -3.88 15.71
CA PHE A 91 -22.94 -4.54 16.92
C PHE A 91 -22.65 -3.47 18.00
N PRO A 92 -23.65 -3.07 18.79
CA PRO A 92 -23.49 -2.14 19.91
C PRO A 92 -22.77 -2.75 21.12
#